data_AF-A0A511V5T5-F1
#
_entry.id   AF-A0A511V5T5-F1
#
_cell.length_a   1.000
_cell.length_b   1.000
_cell.length_c   1.000
_cell.angle_alpha   90.00
_cell.angle_beta   90.00
_cell.angle_gamma   90.00
#
_symmetry.space_group_name_H-M   'P 1'
#
loop_
_entity.id
_entity.type
_entity.pdbx_description
1 polymer ?
#
loop_
_entity_poly.entity_id
_entity_poly.type
_entity_poly.pdbx_seq_one_letter_code
_entity_poly.pdbx_strand_id
1 'polypeptide(L)'
;MSELVYTPSSMLKKVFRTGERSLSRQELESRLQNTYATSLRRVHQSPSEVIDGALAEKVSPFHVGSSHAVVEMEVPFRDHIAEELVRYFLENKGPLTAEQCLKKLRRHNVVSYSYTEDKLPLYKDPRFVRFAGSELWYLARWEIANDRLYRFLSDKQIKQLPLAQLLLMMEHELNISRRDYVFVPEGDPRFRVIEGLVIVDYKEEDGVTETQAEEIHATELIQERVEETVNIQREEEVAASMANDVKTASVFEDVLVNAQDSMEKLEQRIKEMEEEVLEHFKDNNMSAISTLVAEKEKCEAIAAALEKVVEAVNK
;
A
#
# COMPACT_ATOMS: atom_id res chain seq x y z
N MET A 1 21.58 2.69 7.26
CA MET A 1 20.12 2.49 7.44
C MET A 1 19.48 3.84 7.25
N SER A 2 18.60 3.96 6.24
CA SER A 2 17.83 5.18 6.02
C SER A 2 16.59 5.09 6.89
N GLU A 3 16.64 5.69 8.08
CA GLU A 3 15.48 5.68 8.97
C GLU A 3 14.46 6.73 8.52
N LEU A 4 13.26 6.24 8.23
CA LEU A 4 12.08 7.03 7.92
C LEU A 4 11.65 7.84 9.15
N VAL A 5 11.27 9.09 8.93
CA VAL A 5 10.85 10.00 10.01
C VAL A 5 9.33 10.11 10.00
N TYR A 6 8.69 9.87 11.15
CA TYR A 6 7.25 10.07 11.33
C TYR A 6 6.88 11.55 11.54
N THR A 7 5.62 11.94 11.29
CA THR A 7 5.15 13.27 11.72
C THR A 7 5.12 13.40 13.24
N PRO A 8 5.19 14.60 13.82
CA PRO A 8 5.18 14.80 15.27
C PRO A 8 3.99 14.13 15.98
N SER A 9 2.78 14.31 15.47
CA SER A 9 1.59 13.62 15.98
C SER A 9 1.68 12.09 15.88
N SER A 10 2.25 11.55 14.80
CA SER A 10 2.42 10.11 14.63
C SER A 10 3.49 9.52 15.58
N MET A 11 4.59 10.24 15.80
CA MET A 11 5.59 9.87 16.81
C MET A 11 4.96 9.82 18.20
N LEU A 12 4.18 10.85 18.55
CA LEU A 12 3.55 10.94 19.85
C LEU A 12 2.51 9.82 20.04
N LYS A 13 1.68 9.52 19.03
CA LYS A 13 0.72 8.40 19.05
C LYS A 13 1.38 7.06 19.36
N LYS A 14 2.56 6.79 18.79
CA LYS A 14 3.29 5.53 19.01
C LYS A 14 3.95 5.43 20.38
N VAL A 15 4.20 6.55 21.05
CA VAL A 15 4.79 6.60 22.40
C VAL A 15 3.77 6.23 23.49
N PHE A 16 2.49 6.51 23.26
CA PHE A 16 1.42 6.03 24.13
C PHE A 16 1.22 4.52 23.94
N ARG A 17 1.27 3.76 25.03
CA ARG A 17 0.98 2.32 25.01
C ARG A 17 -0.54 2.11 24.96
N THR A 18 -0.93 0.90 24.55
CA THR A 18 -2.34 0.50 24.49
C THR A 18 -3.02 0.69 25.84
N GLY A 19 -4.03 1.58 25.89
CA GLY A 19 -4.80 1.88 27.10
C GLY A 19 -4.32 3.08 27.91
N GLU A 20 -3.14 3.65 27.59
CA GLU A 20 -2.68 4.89 28.21
C GLU A 20 -3.44 6.09 27.62
N ARG A 21 -3.97 6.96 28.49
CA ARG A 21 -4.72 8.16 28.08
C ARG A 21 -4.01 9.46 28.42
N SER A 22 -3.07 9.43 29.37
CA SER A 22 -2.34 10.61 29.80
C SER A 22 -0.94 10.22 30.25
N LEU A 23 0.03 11.09 29.94
CA LEU A 23 1.42 10.93 30.35
C LEU A 23 1.99 12.30 30.71
N SER A 24 3.01 12.30 31.58
CA SER A 24 3.73 13.53 31.89
C SER A 24 4.64 13.93 30.72
N ARG A 25 4.87 15.23 30.52
CA ARG A 25 5.78 15.76 29.50
C ARG A 25 7.18 15.15 29.60
N GLN A 26 7.73 15.05 30.82
CA GLN A 26 9.05 14.44 31.06
C GLN A 26 9.09 12.96 30.65
N GLU A 27 8.02 12.21 30.93
CA GLU A 27 7.93 10.81 30.51
C GLU A 27 7.81 10.69 28.98
N LEU A 28 7.04 11.57 28.34
CA LEU A 28 6.95 11.63 26.88
C LEU A 28 8.29 11.95 26.24
N GLU A 29 9.02 12.94 26.75
CA GLU A 29 10.36 13.30 26.28
C GLU A 29 11.33 12.13 26.39
N SER A 30 11.34 11.45 27.54
CA SER A 30 12.17 10.27 27.77
C SER A 30 11.83 9.14 26.80
N ARG A 31 10.54 8.83 26.61
CA ARG A 31 10.09 7.77 25.70
C ARG A 31 10.36 8.11 24.23
N LEU A 32 10.14 9.36 23.81
CA LEU A 32 10.47 9.85 22.47
C LEU A 32 11.97 9.73 22.21
N GLN A 33 12.80 10.15 23.18
CA GLN A 33 14.25 10.04 23.08
C GLN A 33 14.68 8.57 22.97
N ASN A 34 14.10 7.67 23.77
CA ASN A 34 14.47 6.25 23.74
C ASN A 34 14.02 5.54 22.45
N THR A 35 12.88 5.95 21.88
CA THR A 35 12.29 5.27 20.72
C THR A 35 12.80 5.84 19.39
N TYR A 36 13.03 7.15 19.34
CA TYR A 36 13.31 7.90 18.11
C TYR A 36 14.61 8.72 18.17
N ALA A 37 15.55 8.42 19.09
CA ALA A 37 16.83 9.14 19.23
C ALA A 37 17.53 9.39 17.88
N THR A 38 17.64 8.35 17.05
CA THR A 38 18.32 8.43 15.75
C THR A 38 17.56 9.33 14.77
N SER A 39 16.23 9.17 14.68
CA SER A 39 15.38 10.00 13.82
C SER A 39 15.37 11.47 14.24
N LEU A 40 15.28 11.75 15.54
CA LEU A 40 15.30 13.11 16.11
C LEU A 40 16.62 13.84 15.83
N ARG A 41 17.76 13.14 15.96
CA ARG A 41 19.08 13.67 15.63
C ARG A 41 19.20 14.10 14.17
N ARG A 42 18.62 13.34 13.24
CA ARG A 42 18.66 13.61 11.81
C ARG A 42 17.87 14.86 11.41
N VAL A 43 16.73 15.08 12.07
CA VAL A 43 15.84 16.23 11.81
C VAL A 43 16.24 17.44 12.67
N HIS A 44 17.24 17.29 13.54
CA HIS A 44 17.66 18.31 14.51
C HIS A 44 16.50 18.82 15.38
N GLN A 45 15.55 17.94 15.72
CA GLN A 45 14.41 18.26 16.56
C GLN A 45 14.60 17.69 17.97
N SER A 46 14.29 18.51 18.96
CA SER A 46 14.22 18.08 20.36
C SER A 46 12.90 17.36 20.65
N PRO A 47 12.85 16.42 21.62
CA PRO A 47 11.60 15.79 22.04
C PRO A 47 10.51 16.79 22.45
N SER A 48 10.89 17.91 23.07
CA SER A 48 9.97 18.99 23.44
C SER A 48 9.32 19.65 22.22
N GLU A 49 10.10 19.94 21.17
CA GLU A 49 9.57 20.52 19.93
C GLU A 49 8.61 19.57 19.22
N VAL A 50 8.84 18.25 19.31
CA VAL A 50 7.91 17.25 18.78
C VAL A 50 6.59 17.26 19.53
N ILE A 51 6.61 17.37 20.86
CA ILE A 51 5.40 17.46 21.68
C ILE A 51 4.64 18.74 21.35
N ASP A 52 5.34 19.88 21.30
CA ASP A 52 4.74 21.17 21.01
C ASP A 52 4.20 21.23 19.58
N GLY A 53 4.92 20.64 18.61
CA GLY A 53 4.47 20.47 17.24
C GLY A 53 3.20 19.63 17.14
N ALA A 54 3.12 18.51 17.85
CA ALA A 54 1.93 17.68 17.89
C ALA A 54 0.72 18.39 18.54
N LEU A 55 0.95 19.22 19.56
CA LEU A 55 -0.10 20.02 20.20
C LEU A 55 -0.56 21.21 19.34
N ALA A 56 0.31 21.72 18.46
CA ALA A 56 0.01 22.83 17.57
C ALA A 56 -0.73 22.42 16.28
N GLU A 57 -0.82 21.11 15.98
CA GLU A 57 -1.55 20.62 14.81
C GLU A 57 -3.06 20.95 14.88
N LYS A 58 -3.63 21.43 13.77
CA LYS A 58 -5.05 21.86 13.68
C LYS A 58 -6.04 20.77 14.11
N VAL A 59 -5.73 19.51 13.81
CA VAL A 59 -6.55 18.34 14.14
C VAL A 59 -5.71 17.39 15.00
N SER A 60 -5.27 17.87 16.16
CA SER A 60 -4.51 17.06 17.10
C SER A 60 -5.44 16.22 18.01
N PRO A 61 -5.13 14.94 18.27
CA PRO A 61 -5.76 14.21 19.36
C PRO A 61 -5.19 14.56 20.74
N PHE A 62 -4.13 15.37 20.79
CA PHE A 62 -3.42 15.67 22.02
C PHE A 62 -3.85 17.02 22.59
N HIS A 63 -4.09 17.04 23.88
CA HIS A 63 -4.41 18.25 24.61
C HIS A 63 -3.61 18.32 25.91
N VAL A 64 -3.40 19.53 26.39
CA VAL A 64 -2.82 19.75 27.71
C VAL A 64 -3.91 19.48 28.74
N GLY A 65 -3.64 18.57 29.67
CA GLY A 65 -4.58 18.18 30.72
C GLY A 65 -4.75 19.25 31.80
N SER A 66 -5.19 18.81 32.97
CA SER A 66 -5.41 19.67 34.15
C SER A 66 -4.17 20.46 34.62
N SER A 67 -2.97 20.01 34.26
CA SER A 67 -1.70 20.71 34.48
C SER A 67 -0.91 20.77 33.17
N HIS A 68 -0.18 21.86 32.94
CA HIS A 68 0.71 22.01 31.77
C HIS A 68 1.77 20.90 31.66
N ALA A 69 2.02 20.17 32.75
CA ALA A 69 2.93 19.03 32.79
C ALA A 69 2.33 17.71 32.26
N VAL A 70 1.01 17.63 32.04
CA VAL A 70 0.33 16.41 31.60
C VAL A 70 -0.23 16.61 30.20
N VAL A 71 0.06 15.66 29.32
CA VAL A 71 -0.51 15.59 27.98
C VAL A 71 -1.48 14.42 27.94
N GLU A 72 -2.69 14.69 27.49
CA GLU A 72 -3.78 13.72 27.37
C GLU A 72 -4.05 13.44 25.90
N MET A 73 -4.33 12.18 25.56
CA MET A 73 -4.69 11.74 24.22
C MET A 73 -6.18 11.36 24.18
N GLU A 74 -6.93 12.05 23.32
CA GLU A 74 -8.31 11.70 23.01
C GLU A 74 -8.36 10.44 22.15
N VAL A 75 -8.52 9.28 22.79
CA VAL A 75 -8.79 8.03 22.07
C VAL A 75 -10.28 7.76 22.08
N PRO A 76 -10.97 7.84 20.93
CA PRO A 76 -12.36 7.41 20.85
C PRO A 76 -12.43 5.90 21.15
N PHE A 77 -13.24 5.53 22.14
CA PHE A 77 -13.46 4.13 22.47
C PHE A 77 -14.35 3.49 21.39
N ARG A 78 -13.78 2.56 20.60
CA ARG A 78 -14.46 1.78 19.55
C ARG A 78 -15.18 2.63 18.50
N ASP A 79 -14.40 3.31 17.67
CA ASP A 79 -14.95 3.98 16.49
C ASP A 79 -15.15 3.01 15.33
N HIS A 80 -16.41 2.76 14.95
CA HIS A 80 -16.77 1.95 13.79
C HIS A 80 -16.14 2.42 12.48
N ILE A 81 -15.96 3.73 12.29
CA ILE A 81 -15.31 4.28 11.08
C ILE A 81 -13.83 3.87 11.08
N ALA A 82 -13.18 3.90 12.25
CA ALA A 82 -11.79 3.48 12.36
C ALA A 82 -11.61 1.98 12.06
N GLU A 83 -12.53 1.13 12.53
CA GLU A 83 -12.50 -0.31 12.20
C GLU A 83 -12.67 -0.57 10.71
N GLU A 84 -13.63 0.09 10.06
CA GLU A 84 -13.83 -0.02 8.60
C GLU A 84 -12.61 0.50 7.82
N LEU A 85 -11.99 1.59 8.28
CA LEU A 85 -10.75 2.07 7.69
C LEU A 85 -9.62 1.05 7.83
N VAL A 86 -9.40 0.49 9.03
CA VAL A 86 -8.39 -0.58 9.20
C VAL A 86 -8.65 -1.71 8.22
N ARG A 87 -9.90 -2.17 8.09
CA ARG A 87 -10.27 -3.20 7.12
C ARG A 87 -9.90 -2.82 5.69
N TYR A 88 -10.22 -1.60 5.25
CA TYR A 88 -9.88 -1.15 3.89
C TYR A 88 -8.37 -1.06 3.64
N PHE A 89 -7.56 -0.70 4.64
CA PHE A 89 -6.11 -0.71 4.50
C PHE A 89 -5.57 -2.13 4.30
N LEU A 90 -6.16 -3.11 5.00
CA LEU A 90 -5.76 -4.52 4.89
C LEU A 90 -6.21 -5.17 3.58
N GLU A 91 -7.40 -4.83 3.10
CA GLU A 91 -7.89 -5.26 1.79
C GLU A 91 -7.09 -4.62 0.65
N ASN A 92 -6.74 -3.34 0.78
CA ASN A 92 -5.94 -2.63 -0.22
C ASN A 92 -4.46 -3.05 -0.23
N LYS A 93 -3.98 -3.68 0.85
CA LYS A 93 -2.57 -4.08 1.03
C LYS A 93 -1.59 -2.94 0.76
N GLY A 94 -1.91 -1.74 1.22
CA GLY A 94 -1.08 -0.56 0.93
C GLY A 94 -1.65 0.73 1.49
N PRO A 95 -0.81 1.77 1.59
CA PRO A 95 -1.19 3.06 2.17
C PRO A 95 -2.24 3.78 1.31
N LEU A 96 -2.98 4.68 1.94
CA LEU A 96 -4.07 5.43 1.31
C LEU A 96 -3.99 6.90 1.70
N THR A 97 -4.39 7.79 0.79
CA THR A 97 -4.59 9.21 1.15
C THR A 97 -5.88 9.38 1.96
N ALA A 98 -5.99 10.49 2.69
CA ALA A 98 -7.21 10.80 3.43
C ALA A 98 -8.44 10.95 2.52
N GLU A 99 -8.27 11.55 1.34
CA GLU A 99 -9.31 11.63 0.31
C GLU A 99 -9.76 10.25 -0.19
N GLN A 100 -8.82 9.33 -0.43
CA GLN A 100 -9.12 7.96 -0.84
C GLN A 100 -9.90 7.21 0.25
N CYS A 101 -9.51 7.39 1.51
CA CYS A 101 -10.22 6.82 2.67
C CYS A 101 -11.67 7.30 2.71
N LEU A 102 -11.87 8.60 2.57
CA LEU A 102 -13.19 9.23 2.59
C LEU A 102 -14.04 8.82 1.38
N LYS A 103 -13.45 8.67 0.19
CA LYS A 103 -14.12 8.13 -1.00
C LYS A 103 -14.58 6.69 -0.79
N LYS A 104 -13.74 5.83 -0.19
CA LYS A 104 -14.11 4.44 0.15
C LYS A 104 -15.25 4.39 1.17
N LEU A 105 -15.16 5.15 2.27
CA LEU A 105 -16.21 5.22 3.28
C LEU A 105 -17.56 5.67 2.71
N ARG A 106 -17.56 6.65 1.79
CA ARG A 106 -18.79 7.10 1.11
C ARG A 106 -19.34 6.05 0.16
N ARG A 107 -18.48 5.36 -0.60
CA ARG A 107 -18.89 4.29 -1.53
C ARG A 107 -19.62 3.15 -0.80
N HIS A 108 -19.19 2.84 0.42
CA HIS A 108 -19.80 1.81 1.26
C HIS A 108 -20.89 2.35 2.22
N ASN A 109 -21.33 3.60 2.04
CA ASN A 109 -22.35 4.26 2.87
C ASN A 109 -22.05 4.27 4.38
N VAL A 110 -20.78 4.21 4.78
CA VAL A 110 -20.37 4.30 6.20
C VAL A 110 -20.49 5.75 6.69
N VAL A 111 -20.23 6.73 5.80
CA VAL A 111 -20.31 8.16 6.11
C VAL A 111 -21.07 8.93 5.02
N SER A 112 -21.70 10.04 5.43
CA SER A 112 -22.39 10.97 4.52
C SER A 112 -21.41 11.80 3.67
N TYR A 113 -21.89 12.36 2.56
CA TYR A 113 -21.14 13.33 1.74
C TYR A 113 -20.81 14.63 2.47
N SER A 114 -21.59 15.00 3.50
CA SER A 114 -21.30 16.14 4.37
C SER A 114 -20.19 15.88 5.39
N TYR A 115 -19.72 14.63 5.49
CA TYR A 115 -18.60 14.27 6.34
C TYR A 115 -17.30 14.82 5.75
N THR A 116 -16.55 15.56 6.57
CA THR A 116 -15.33 16.27 6.20
C THR A 116 -14.09 15.48 6.59
N GLU A 117 -12.99 15.71 5.88
CA GLU A 117 -11.72 15.04 6.12
C GLU A 117 -11.17 15.26 7.54
N ASP A 118 -11.28 16.48 8.07
CA ASP A 118 -10.84 16.85 9.43
C ASP A 118 -11.49 16.00 10.55
N LYS A 119 -12.59 15.29 10.24
CA LYS A 119 -13.28 14.42 11.21
C LYS A 119 -12.81 12.97 11.14
N LEU A 120 -12.01 12.60 10.13
CA LEU A 120 -11.58 11.23 9.94
C LEU A 120 -10.83 10.72 11.17
N PRO A 121 -11.05 9.45 11.56
CA PRO A 121 -10.33 8.83 12.67
C PRO A 121 -8.82 8.75 12.45
N LEU A 122 -8.34 8.92 11.22
CA LEU A 122 -6.90 8.93 10.87
C LEU A 122 -6.10 9.87 11.78
N TYR A 123 -6.64 11.06 12.03
CA TYR A 123 -5.99 12.08 12.84
C TYR A 123 -5.98 11.72 14.33
N LYS A 124 -6.97 10.95 14.81
CA LYS A 124 -7.14 10.68 16.24
C LYS A 124 -6.65 9.32 16.71
N ASP A 125 -6.94 8.28 15.94
CA ASP A 125 -6.68 6.91 16.32
C ASP A 125 -5.17 6.59 16.19
N PRO A 126 -4.54 5.97 17.21
CA PRO A 126 -3.12 5.66 17.22
C PRO A 126 -2.72 4.57 16.21
N ARG A 127 -3.68 3.82 15.66
CA ARG A 127 -3.43 2.79 14.65
C ARG A 127 -3.04 3.36 13.30
N PHE A 128 -3.29 4.65 13.05
CA PHE A 128 -2.93 5.32 11.81
C PHE A 128 -1.78 6.28 12.04
N VAL A 129 -0.75 6.16 11.20
CA VAL A 129 0.47 6.96 11.25
C VAL A 129 0.81 7.52 9.89
N ARG A 130 1.54 8.63 9.87
CA ARG A 130 1.99 9.32 8.68
C ARG A 130 3.48 9.63 8.79
N PHE A 131 4.19 9.52 7.67
CA PHE A 131 5.60 9.91 7.58
C PHE A 131 5.73 11.39 7.23
N ALA A 132 6.81 12.02 7.67
CA ALA A 132 7.10 13.40 7.33
C ALA A 132 7.35 13.52 5.82
N GLY A 133 6.71 14.50 5.17
CA GLY A 133 6.78 14.69 3.72
C GLY A 133 5.84 13.79 2.90
N SER A 134 5.02 12.97 3.56
CA SER A 134 4.06 12.07 2.94
C SER A 134 2.61 12.49 3.20
N GLU A 135 1.77 12.45 2.18
CA GLU A 135 0.30 12.59 2.31
C GLU A 135 -0.40 11.24 2.53
N LEU A 136 0.37 10.16 2.46
CA LEU A 136 -0.13 8.80 2.61
C LEU A 136 -0.23 8.44 4.10
N TRP A 137 -1.35 7.80 4.43
CA TRP A 137 -1.55 7.20 5.74
C TRP A 137 -1.12 5.74 5.70
N TYR A 138 -0.64 5.27 6.84
CA TYR A 138 -0.11 3.93 7.06
C TYR A 138 -0.70 3.33 8.33
N LEU A 139 -0.76 2.00 8.40
CA LEU A 139 -1.07 1.34 9.66
C LEU A 139 0.18 1.28 10.55
N ALA A 140 0.03 1.64 11.82
CA ALA A 140 1.09 1.64 12.82
C ALA A 140 1.74 0.25 13.02
N ARG A 141 0.97 -0.81 12.73
CA ARG A 141 1.40 -2.21 12.82
C ARG A 141 2.27 -2.67 11.66
N TRP A 142 2.32 -1.92 10.56
CA TRP A 142 3.12 -2.32 9.41
C TRP A 142 4.60 -2.10 9.67
N GLU A 143 5.40 -3.10 9.33
CA GLU A 143 6.85 -3.04 9.34
C GLU A 143 7.37 -2.45 8.03
N ILE A 144 8.44 -1.66 8.11
CA ILE A 144 9.03 -1.01 6.94
C ILE A 144 9.95 -2.01 6.23
N ALA A 145 9.67 -2.27 4.96
CA ALA A 145 10.44 -3.24 4.15
C ALA A 145 11.60 -2.60 3.36
N ASN A 146 11.75 -1.27 3.37
CA ASN A 146 12.70 -0.52 2.53
C ASN A 146 14.13 -1.06 2.56
N ASP A 147 14.68 -1.40 3.73
CA ASP A 147 16.05 -1.93 3.83
C ASP A 147 16.20 -3.32 3.21
N ARG A 148 15.18 -4.17 3.37
CA ARG A 148 15.18 -5.52 2.77
C ARG A 148 15.07 -5.42 1.25
N LEU A 149 14.21 -4.53 0.77
CA LEU A 149 14.06 -4.23 -0.64
C LEU A 149 15.33 -3.67 -1.24
N TYR A 150 15.97 -2.71 -0.57
CA TYR A 150 17.21 -2.11 -1.06
C TYR A 150 18.32 -3.17 -1.25
N ARG A 151 18.52 -4.03 -0.24
CA ARG A 151 19.52 -5.12 -0.33
C ARG A 151 19.22 -6.06 -1.50
N PHE A 152 17.98 -6.50 -1.62
CA PHE A 152 17.57 -7.39 -2.68
C PHE A 152 17.74 -6.78 -4.09
N LEU A 153 17.36 -5.52 -4.26
CA LEU A 153 17.53 -4.81 -5.54
C LEU A 153 19.01 -4.59 -5.85
N SER A 154 19.82 -4.28 -4.83
CA SER A 154 21.29 -4.16 -4.94
C SER A 154 21.95 -5.48 -5.33
N ASP A 155 21.54 -6.59 -4.73
CA ASP A 155 22.08 -7.92 -5.03
C ASP A 155 21.78 -8.33 -6.48
N LYS A 156 20.62 -7.92 -7.00
CA LYS A 156 20.20 -8.17 -8.38
C LYS A 156 20.61 -7.07 -9.37
N GLN A 157 21.24 -5.98 -8.90
CA GLN A 157 21.65 -4.83 -9.70
C GLN A 157 20.50 -4.20 -10.52
N ILE A 158 19.29 -4.17 -9.97
CA ILE A 158 18.12 -3.61 -10.66
C ILE A 158 18.07 -2.11 -10.40
N LYS A 159 18.35 -1.28 -11.41
CA LYS A 159 18.35 0.20 -11.27
C LYS A 159 16.95 0.81 -11.29
N GLN A 160 16.04 0.23 -12.07
CA GLN A 160 14.70 0.76 -12.26
C GLN A 160 13.68 -0.38 -12.42
N LEU A 161 12.49 -0.20 -11.86
CA LEU A 161 11.40 -1.15 -11.98
C LEU A 161 10.02 -0.52 -11.71
N PRO A 162 8.94 -0.98 -12.36
CA PRO A 162 7.59 -0.53 -12.05
C PRO A 162 7.18 -0.85 -10.60
N LEU A 163 6.51 0.08 -9.92
CA LEU A 163 6.06 -0.09 -8.54
C LEU A 163 5.18 -1.34 -8.37
N ALA A 164 4.31 -1.63 -9.34
CA ALA A 164 3.47 -2.83 -9.31
C ALA A 164 4.32 -4.12 -9.30
N GLN A 165 5.40 -4.15 -10.08
CA GLN A 165 6.33 -5.27 -10.10
C GLN A 165 7.10 -5.39 -8.79
N LEU A 166 7.52 -4.26 -8.19
CA LEU A 166 8.16 -4.27 -6.86
C LEU A 166 7.28 -4.98 -5.84
N LEU A 167 5.99 -4.61 -5.81
CA LEU A 167 5.02 -5.14 -4.87
C LEU A 167 4.77 -6.64 -5.09
N LEU A 168 4.83 -7.11 -6.35
CA LEU A 168 4.75 -8.53 -6.67
C LEU A 168 6.02 -9.27 -6.20
N MET A 169 7.20 -8.73 -6.48
CA MET A 169 8.48 -9.32 -6.05
C MET A 169 8.58 -9.38 -4.52
N MET A 170 8.03 -8.39 -3.81
CA MET A 170 7.92 -8.43 -2.36
C MET A 170 7.17 -9.67 -1.87
N GLU A 171 6.03 -10.01 -2.47
CA GLU A 171 5.21 -11.14 -2.04
C GLU A 171 5.84 -12.48 -2.46
N HIS A 172 6.31 -12.61 -3.71
CA HIS A 172 6.74 -13.90 -4.26
C HIS A 172 8.21 -14.25 -4.01
N GLU A 173 9.11 -13.27 -4.11
CA GLU A 173 10.54 -13.55 -4.04
C GLU A 173 11.10 -13.38 -2.63
N LEU A 174 10.64 -12.34 -1.94
CA LEU A 174 11.11 -12.02 -0.59
C LEU A 174 10.23 -12.65 0.51
N ASN A 175 9.10 -13.26 0.16
CA ASN A 175 8.09 -13.76 1.10
C ASN A 175 7.65 -12.69 2.12
N ILE A 176 7.64 -11.42 1.70
CA ILE A 176 7.23 -10.29 2.51
C ILE A 176 5.74 -10.03 2.23
N SER A 177 4.90 -10.47 3.17
CA SER A 177 3.46 -10.26 3.09
C SER A 177 3.11 -8.78 3.18
N ARG A 178 2.37 -8.26 2.18
CA ARG A 178 1.86 -6.87 2.17
C ARG A 178 0.78 -6.60 3.22
N ARG A 179 0.37 -7.60 4.00
CA ARG A 179 -0.52 -7.42 5.15
C ARG A 179 0.20 -6.89 6.39
N ASP A 180 1.50 -7.18 6.49
CA ASP A 180 2.33 -6.91 7.66
C ASP A 180 3.47 -5.95 7.33
N TYR A 181 3.88 -5.85 6.06
CA TYR A 181 4.97 -5.01 5.62
C TYR A 181 4.52 -3.95 4.62
N VAL A 182 5.20 -2.81 4.64
CA VAL A 182 4.93 -1.69 3.73
C VAL A 182 6.23 -1.13 3.14
N PHE A 183 6.15 -0.74 1.88
CA PHE A 183 7.18 0.02 1.19
C PHE A 183 6.85 1.52 1.26
N VAL A 184 7.83 2.32 1.67
CA VAL A 184 7.66 3.77 1.89
C VAL A 184 8.73 4.51 1.09
N PRO A 185 8.49 4.81 -0.19
CA PRO A 185 9.50 5.47 -1.02
C PRO A 185 9.78 6.91 -0.58
N GLU A 186 8.76 7.65 -0.15
CA GLU A 186 8.84 9.11 0.09
C GLU A 186 9.78 9.52 1.23
N GLY A 187 9.99 8.65 2.22
CA GLY A 187 10.87 8.97 3.35
C GLY A 187 12.30 8.46 3.19
N ASP A 188 12.62 7.75 2.10
CA ASP A 188 13.92 7.13 1.91
C ASP A 188 14.60 7.67 0.64
N PRO A 189 15.67 8.48 0.75
CA PRO A 189 16.33 9.09 -0.39
C PRO A 189 16.95 8.09 -1.38
N ARG A 190 17.08 6.81 -1.00
CA ARG A 190 17.56 5.75 -1.90
C ARG A 190 16.56 5.37 -2.99
N PHE A 191 15.29 5.70 -2.77
CA PHE A 191 14.20 5.37 -3.69
C PHE A 191 13.59 6.67 -4.22
N ARG A 192 13.43 6.75 -5.54
CA ARG A 192 12.64 7.81 -6.17
C ARG A 192 11.53 7.18 -6.98
N VAL A 193 10.31 7.68 -6.82
CA VAL A 193 9.16 7.22 -7.60
C VAL A 193 8.78 8.31 -8.58
N ILE A 194 8.97 8.04 -9.87
CA ILE A 194 8.61 8.95 -10.97
C ILE A 194 7.61 8.20 -11.85
N GLU A 195 6.39 8.73 -11.98
CA GLU A 195 5.33 8.17 -12.84
C GLU A 195 5.05 6.67 -12.63
N GLY A 196 5.23 6.18 -11.39
CA GLY A 196 5.02 4.76 -11.05
C GLY A 196 6.21 3.85 -11.30
N LEU A 197 7.36 4.39 -11.72
CA LEU A 197 8.65 3.71 -11.77
C LEU A 197 9.46 4.02 -10.51
N VAL A 198 9.98 2.98 -9.88
CA VAL A 198 10.89 3.06 -8.73
C VAL A 198 12.33 3.03 -9.26
N ILE A 199 13.06 4.12 -9.03
CA ILE A 199 14.48 4.28 -9.33
C ILE A 199 15.26 4.10 -8.04
N VAL A 200 16.30 3.27 -8.09
CA VAL A 200 17.17 2.96 -6.94
C VAL A 200 18.52 3.64 -7.13
N ASP A 201 18.87 4.52 -6.21
CA ASP A 201 20.19 5.16 -6.17
C ASP A 201 21.19 4.22 -5.44
N TYR A 202 22.05 3.56 -6.21
CA TYR A 202 23.20 2.84 -5.66
C TYR A 202 24.34 3.84 -5.41
N LYS A 203 24.86 3.88 -4.19
CA LYS A 203 26.14 4.53 -3.96
C LYS A 203 27.21 3.56 -4.49
N GLU A 204 27.86 3.91 -5.58
CA GLU A 204 29.02 3.17 -6.06
C GLU A 204 30.12 3.25 -4.98
N GLU A 205 30.42 2.12 -4.33
CA GLU A 205 31.65 1.95 -3.57
C GLU A 205 32.78 1.63 -4.56
N ASP A 206 33.25 2.64 -5.29
CA ASP A 206 34.57 2.60 -5.91
C ASP A 206 35.41 3.75 -5.37
N GLY A 207 36.41 3.38 -4.56
CA GLY A 207 37.36 4.32 -4.01
C GLY A 207 38.42 4.72 -5.05
N VAL A 208 38.41 6.00 -5.44
CA VAL A 208 39.64 6.78 -5.68
C VAL A 208 39.43 8.20 -5.17
N THR A 209 40.03 8.45 -4.00
CA THR A 209 40.55 9.71 -3.43
C THR A 209 39.81 11.05 -3.62
N GLU A 210 39.62 11.67 -2.47
CA GLU A 210 39.18 13.03 -2.18
C GLU A 210 39.92 14.15 -2.96
N THR A 211 39.28 15.33 -2.93
CA THR A 211 39.82 16.69 -3.09
C THR A 211 40.18 17.17 -4.51
N GLN A 212 39.21 17.80 -5.18
CA GLN A 212 39.11 19.26 -5.24
C GLN A 212 37.78 19.65 -5.88
N ALA A 213 37.01 20.41 -5.11
CA ALA A 213 35.73 20.96 -5.49
C ALA A 213 35.91 22.17 -6.41
N GLU A 214 34.92 22.33 -7.29
CA GLU A 214 34.46 23.58 -7.92
C GLU A 214 35.32 24.13 -9.07
N GLU A 215 34.64 24.50 -10.16
CA GLU A 215 35.12 25.21 -11.36
C GLU A 215 35.51 24.41 -12.62
N ILE A 216 34.82 23.33 -12.99
CA ILE A 216 34.72 22.93 -14.43
C ILE A 216 33.28 22.51 -14.76
N HIS A 217 32.34 23.40 -14.45
CA HIS A 217 30.91 23.18 -14.64
C HIS A 217 30.43 24.04 -15.82
N ALA A 218 30.68 23.63 -17.08
CA ALA A 218 30.01 24.26 -18.23
C ALA A 218 30.08 23.49 -19.56
N THR A 219 31.10 22.68 -19.83
CA THR A 219 31.37 22.22 -21.22
C THR A 219 31.12 20.74 -21.51
N GLU A 220 30.95 19.87 -20.51
CA GLU A 220 30.66 18.43 -20.75
C GLU A 220 29.17 18.09 -20.87
N LEU A 221 28.28 19.01 -20.47
CA LEU A 221 26.81 18.82 -20.45
C LEU A 221 26.13 18.65 -21.83
N ILE A 222 26.86 18.78 -22.94
CA ILE A 222 26.29 18.68 -24.29
C ILE A 222 26.61 17.33 -24.96
N GLN A 223 27.67 16.63 -24.53
CA GLN A 223 28.10 15.39 -25.18
C GLN A 223 27.47 14.14 -24.55
N GLU A 224 27.24 14.11 -23.23
CA GLU A 224 26.52 13.00 -22.57
C GLU A 224 25.02 12.96 -22.90
N ARG A 225 24.42 14.10 -23.25
CA ARG A 225 22.97 14.19 -23.53
C ARG A 225 22.54 13.51 -24.83
N VAL A 226 23.48 13.22 -25.74
CA VAL A 226 23.20 12.54 -27.01
C VAL A 226 23.39 11.02 -26.88
N GLU A 227 24.29 10.56 -26.01
CA GLU A 227 24.48 9.11 -25.77
C GLU A 227 23.39 8.54 -24.83
N GLU A 228 22.87 9.32 -23.88
CA GLU A 228 21.73 8.91 -23.05
C GLU A 228 20.44 8.72 -23.88
N THR A 229 20.18 9.54 -24.90
CA THR A 229 18.94 9.43 -25.69
C THR A 229 18.88 8.21 -26.61
N VAL A 230 20.03 7.64 -27.00
CA VAL A 230 20.10 6.42 -27.81
C VAL A 230 20.00 5.16 -26.94
N ASN A 231 20.50 5.21 -25.70
CA ASN A 231 20.38 4.11 -24.74
C ASN A 231 18.98 3.99 -24.14
N ILE A 232 18.28 5.11 -23.93
CA ILE A 232 16.88 5.12 -23.44
C ILE A 232 15.94 4.40 -24.41
N GLN A 233 16.08 4.58 -25.73
CA GLN A 233 15.20 3.93 -26.71
C GLN A 233 15.42 2.40 -26.81
N ARG A 234 16.63 1.93 -26.53
CA ARG A 234 16.99 0.50 -26.63
C ARG A 234 16.59 -0.29 -25.39
N GLU A 235 16.66 0.34 -24.20
CA GLU A 235 16.18 -0.27 -22.96
C GLU A 235 14.65 -0.16 -22.81
N GLU A 236 14.01 0.86 -23.39
CA GLU A 236 12.55 0.97 -23.46
C GLU A 236 11.93 -0.11 -24.36
N GLU A 237 12.61 -0.53 -25.44
CA GLU A 237 12.16 -1.63 -26.30
C GLU A 237 12.31 -3.01 -25.63
N VAL A 238 13.39 -3.23 -24.87
CA VAL A 238 13.59 -4.46 -24.09
C VAL A 238 12.66 -4.51 -22.89
N ALA A 239 12.48 -3.40 -22.15
CA ALA A 239 11.53 -3.31 -21.05
C ALA A 239 10.08 -3.39 -21.52
N ALA A 240 9.73 -2.86 -22.71
CA ALA A 240 8.40 -3.01 -23.29
C ALA A 240 8.16 -4.45 -23.79
N SER A 241 9.17 -5.14 -24.33
CA SER A 241 9.05 -6.56 -24.71
C SER A 241 8.87 -7.47 -23.49
N MET A 242 9.65 -7.25 -22.42
CA MET A 242 9.52 -8.01 -21.16
C MET A 242 8.26 -7.62 -20.39
N ALA A 243 7.83 -6.36 -20.40
CA ALA A 243 6.58 -5.94 -19.79
C ALA A 243 5.36 -6.45 -20.57
N ASN A 244 5.45 -6.61 -21.89
CA ASN A 244 4.40 -7.26 -22.67
C ASN A 244 4.39 -8.77 -22.43
N ASP A 245 5.53 -9.45 -22.34
CA ASP A 245 5.57 -10.88 -22.03
C ASP A 245 5.10 -11.18 -20.59
N VAL A 246 5.41 -10.32 -19.62
CA VAL A 246 4.95 -10.46 -18.22
C VAL A 246 3.49 -10.01 -18.05
N LYS A 247 3.04 -8.95 -18.73
CA LYS A 247 1.62 -8.56 -18.71
C LYS A 247 0.74 -9.56 -19.46
N THR A 248 1.21 -10.12 -20.57
CA THR A 248 0.47 -11.18 -21.25
C THR A 248 0.45 -12.44 -20.40
N ALA A 249 1.57 -12.87 -19.81
CA ALA A 249 1.59 -14.01 -18.87
C ALA A 249 0.68 -13.80 -17.65
N SER A 250 0.69 -12.61 -17.03
CA SER A 250 -0.20 -12.27 -15.91
C SER A 250 -1.66 -12.18 -16.32
N VAL A 251 -1.98 -11.63 -17.49
CA VAL A 251 -3.35 -11.61 -18.02
C VAL A 251 -3.80 -13.02 -18.40
N PHE A 252 -2.92 -13.88 -18.91
CA PHE A 252 -3.24 -15.29 -19.18
C PHE A 252 -3.50 -16.07 -17.90
N GLU A 253 -2.70 -15.86 -16.85
CA GLU A 253 -2.92 -16.47 -15.55
C GLU A 253 -4.21 -15.96 -14.89
N ASP A 254 -4.47 -14.66 -14.93
CA ASP A 254 -5.73 -14.06 -14.46
C ASP A 254 -6.93 -14.55 -15.28
N VAL A 255 -6.80 -14.74 -16.59
CA VAL A 255 -7.85 -15.29 -17.46
C VAL A 255 -8.08 -16.77 -17.16
N LEU A 256 -7.02 -17.55 -16.90
CA LEU A 256 -7.14 -18.96 -16.51
C LEU A 256 -7.82 -19.11 -15.16
N VAL A 257 -7.40 -18.35 -14.15
CA VAL A 257 -8.02 -18.37 -12.81
C VAL A 257 -9.47 -17.91 -12.88
N ASN A 258 -9.77 -16.83 -13.60
CA ASN A 258 -11.16 -16.38 -13.76
C ASN A 258 -12.03 -17.36 -14.56
N ALA A 259 -11.46 -18.04 -15.58
CA ALA A 259 -12.17 -19.06 -16.35
C ALA A 259 -12.45 -20.31 -15.49
N GLN A 260 -11.49 -20.74 -14.67
CA GLN A 260 -11.66 -21.85 -13.71
C GLN A 260 -12.69 -21.49 -12.63
N ASP A 261 -12.57 -20.33 -12.00
CA ASP A 261 -13.54 -19.84 -11.00
C ASP A 261 -14.96 -19.70 -11.58
N SER A 262 -15.06 -19.28 -12.84
CA SER A 262 -16.34 -19.17 -13.55
C SER A 262 -16.90 -20.54 -13.91
N MET A 263 -16.06 -21.51 -14.27
CA MET A 263 -16.46 -22.90 -14.53
C MET A 263 -16.97 -23.58 -13.25
N GLU A 264 -16.26 -23.44 -12.13
CA GLU A 264 -16.69 -23.99 -10.84
C GLU A 264 -18.05 -23.41 -10.40
N LYS A 265 -18.24 -22.09 -10.54
CA LYS A 265 -19.52 -21.43 -10.23
C LYS A 265 -20.64 -21.91 -11.17
N LEU A 266 -20.33 -22.16 -12.44
CA LEU A 266 -21.32 -22.67 -13.39
C LEU A 266 -21.73 -24.10 -13.05
N GLU A 267 -20.77 -24.97 -12.73
CA GLU A 267 -21.03 -26.34 -12.30
C GLU A 267 -21.84 -26.40 -11.00
N GLN A 268 -21.54 -25.50 -10.06
CA GLN A 268 -22.32 -25.36 -8.83
C GLN A 268 -23.75 -24.94 -9.15
N ARG A 269 -23.96 -23.94 -10.01
CA ARG A 269 -25.30 -23.50 -10.42
C ARG A 269 -26.06 -24.60 -11.17
N ILE A 270 -25.39 -25.40 -12.00
CA ILE A 270 -26.00 -26.54 -12.69
C ILE A 270 -26.51 -27.57 -11.67
N LYS A 271 -25.74 -27.87 -10.62
CA LYS A 271 -26.18 -28.78 -9.53
C LYS A 271 -27.36 -28.21 -8.75
N GLU A 272 -27.33 -26.92 -8.41
CA GLU A 272 -28.46 -26.24 -7.74
C GLU A 272 -29.73 -26.26 -8.60
N MET A 273 -29.61 -26.05 -9.92
CA MET A 273 -30.75 -26.15 -10.84
C MET A 273 -31.31 -27.57 -10.93
N GLU A 274 -30.49 -28.61 -10.83
CA GLU A 274 -30.97 -29.99 -10.76
C GLU A 274 -31.81 -30.25 -9.50
N GLU A 275 -31.42 -29.67 -8.37
CA GLU A 275 -32.19 -29.72 -7.12
C GLU A 275 -33.49 -28.91 -7.23
N GLU A 276 -33.45 -27.70 -7.80
CA GLU A 276 -34.64 -26.86 -8.05
C GLU A 276 -35.65 -27.54 -8.99
N VAL A 277 -35.18 -28.27 -10.01
CA VAL A 277 -36.05 -29.05 -10.89
C VAL A 277 -36.76 -30.17 -10.12
N LEU A 278 -36.08 -30.85 -9.18
CA LEU A 278 -36.70 -31.86 -8.33
C LEU A 278 -37.74 -31.27 -7.37
N GLU A 279 -37.53 -30.05 -6.89
CA GLU A 279 -38.51 -29.32 -6.07
C GLU A 279 -39.73 -28.90 -6.90
N HIS A 280 -39.53 -28.26 -8.05
CA HIS A 280 -40.63 -27.85 -8.92
C HIS A 280 -41.41 -29.03 -9.52
N PHE A 281 -40.78 -30.21 -9.63
CA PHE A 281 -41.46 -31.44 -10.01
C PHE A 281 -42.44 -31.93 -8.93
N LYS A 282 -42.12 -31.74 -7.63
CA LYS A 282 -43.05 -32.06 -6.53
C LYS A 282 -44.27 -31.13 -6.52
N ASP A 283 -44.07 -29.88 -6.92
CA ASP A 283 -45.12 -28.85 -7.00
C ASP A 283 -45.87 -28.84 -8.35
N ASN A 284 -45.55 -29.78 -9.24
CA ASN A 284 -46.18 -29.96 -10.56
C ASN A 284 -46.13 -28.68 -11.44
N ASN A 285 -45.08 -27.87 -11.27
CA ASN A 285 -44.92 -26.58 -11.95
C ASN A 285 -44.09 -26.73 -13.23
N MET A 286 -44.73 -27.25 -14.28
CA MET A 286 -44.09 -27.57 -15.56
C MET A 286 -43.52 -26.35 -16.32
N SER A 287 -44.05 -25.15 -16.11
CA SER A 287 -43.52 -23.94 -16.75
C SER A 287 -42.17 -23.52 -16.14
N ALA A 288 -42.02 -23.62 -14.81
CA ALA A 288 -40.77 -23.33 -14.11
C ALA A 288 -39.66 -24.34 -14.48
N ILE A 289 -40.03 -25.62 -14.63
CA ILE A 289 -39.10 -26.68 -15.07
C ILE A 289 -38.61 -26.40 -16.49
N SER A 290 -39.51 -26.02 -17.42
CA SER A 290 -39.11 -25.70 -18.79
C SER A 290 -38.16 -24.50 -18.88
N THR A 291 -38.32 -23.50 -18.02
CA THR A 291 -37.39 -22.36 -17.95
C THR A 291 -36.04 -22.76 -17.37
N LEU A 292 -36.01 -23.60 -16.33
CA LEU A 292 -34.77 -24.10 -15.72
C LEU A 292 -33.99 -25.03 -16.65
N VAL A 293 -34.66 -25.86 -17.44
CA VAL A 293 -33.99 -26.69 -18.46
C VAL A 293 -33.36 -25.84 -19.56
N ALA A 294 -34.05 -24.80 -20.04
CA ALA A 294 -33.50 -23.87 -21.02
C ALA A 294 -32.33 -23.02 -20.47
N GLU A 295 -32.35 -22.73 -19.16
CA GLU A 295 -31.23 -22.06 -18.47
C GLU A 295 -30.04 -23.02 -18.31
N LYS A 296 -30.29 -24.28 -17.93
CA LYS A 296 -29.28 -25.34 -17.86
C LYS A 296 -28.57 -25.55 -19.20
N GLU A 297 -29.31 -25.68 -20.30
CA GLU A 297 -28.72 -25.83 -21.63
C GLU A 297 -27.82 -24.64 -22.01
N LYS A 298 -28.18 -23.41 -21.60
CA LYS A 298 -27.33 -22.23 -21.81
C LYS A 298 -26.07 -22.27 -20.94
N CYS A 299 -26.20 -22.68 -19.68
CA CYS A 299 -25.05 -22.86 -18.79
C CYS A 299 -24.10 -23.93 -19.35
N GLU A 300 -24.60 -25.09 -19.77
CA GLU A 300 -23.77 -26.14 -20.37
C GLU A 300 -23.05 -25.67 -21.65
N ALA A 301 -23.73 -24.88 -22.50
CA ALA A 301 -23.11 -24.30 -23.69
C ALA A 301 -21.98 -23.29 -23.34
N ILE A 302 -22.15 -22.52 -22.26
CA ILE A 302 -21.13 -21.58 -21.77
C ILE A 302 -19.96 -22.33 -21.14
N ALA A 303 -20.21 -23.38 -20.36
CA ALA A 303 -19.17 -24.24 -19.81
C ALA A 303 -18.32 -24.87 -20.91
N ALA A 304 -18.95 -25.44 -21.94
CA ALA A 304 -18.23 -26.03 -23.07
C ALA A 304 -17.43 -24.99 -23.89
N ALA A 305 -17.86 -23.72 -23.91
CA ALA A 305 -17.10 -22.64 -24.52
C ALA A 305 -15.89 -22.23 -23.66
N LEU A 306 -16.05 -22.16 -22.33
CA LEU A 306 -14.96 -21.88 -21.40
C LEU A 306 -13.91 -22.99 -21.38
N GLU A 307 -14.33 -24.26 -21.45
CA GLU A 307 -13.42 -25.40 -21.54
C GLU A 307 -12.53 -25.34 -22.80
N LYS A 308 -13.09 -24.94 -23.94
CA LYS A 308 -12.32 -24.68 -25.18
C LYS A 308 -11.33 -23.53 -25.04
N VAL A 309 -11.67 -22.50 -24.26
CA VAL A 309 -10.74 -21.39 -23.98
C VAL A 309 -9.60 -21.89 -23.10
N VAL A 310 -9.87 -22.69 -22.07
CA VAL A 310 -8.85 -23.30 -21.21
C VAL A 310 -7.93 -24.25 -22.01
N GLU A 311 -8.49 -25.08 -22.90
CA GLU A 311 -7.69 -25.96 -23.77
C GLU A 311 -6.83 -25.19 -24.77
N ALA A 312 -7.33 -24.08 -25.32
CA ALA A 312 -6.59 -23.26 -26.26
C ALA A 312 -5.43 -22.48 -25.59
N VAL A 313 -5.54 -22.18 -24.30
CA VAL A 313 -4.52 -21.48 -23.51
C VAL A 313 -3.45 -22.45 -22.98
N ASN A 314 -3.76 -23.75 -22.83
CA ASN A 314 -2.83 -24.78 -22.35
C ASN A 314 -1.98 -25.47 -23.46
N LYS A 315 -2.09 -25.04 -24.72
CA LYS A 315 -1.27 -25.52 -25.85
C LYS A 315 -0.14 -24.56 -26.17
#